data_AF-R4FAA1-F1
#
_entry.id   AF-R4FAA1-F1
#
_cell.length_a   1.000
_cell.length_b   1.000
_cell.length_c   1.000
_cell.angle_alpha   90.00
_cell.angle_beta   90.00
_cell.angle_gamma   90.00
#
_symmetry.space_group_name_H-M   'P 1'
#
loop_
_entity.id
_entity.type
_entity.pdbx_description
1 polymer ?
#
loop_
_entity_poly.entity_id
_entity_poly.type
_entity_poly.pdbx_seq_one_letter_code
_entity_poly.pdbx_strand_id
1 'polypeptide(L)'
;MRIRLIAMFIMICLFPYTVYANGHEWDKLDQISDEALQLTKNDRLQEAKQLLEYFEKQFALFREDIHSMDVIYVLTATHEEALRAVTVSSVPTEQRINQLTQFRLAVDAVRSKHQPLWKEMKYAVMSAFDKMKQAMEREDEQSFQQAFHQFLQRYELIEPSVKINADREQVQRVSAHISLLEAPAFRQLHATERMKELRQMEEDLQALFADGKKETTLPSLWWVMTSIGGMIIMTLTYVGWRKYRGEKEGKMVRDKQ
;
A
#
# COMPACT_ATOMS: atom_id res chain seq x y z
N MET A 1 -5.29 -42.68 -35.44
CA MET A 1 -5.07 -42.29 -34.03
C MET A 1 -4.73 -40.80 -33.86
N ARG A 2 -3.79 -40.25 -34.64
CA ARG A 2 -3.34 -38.84 -34.53
C ARG A 2 -4.44 -37.79 -34.78
N ILE A 3 -5.33 -38.02 -35.74
CA ILE A 3 -6.43 -37.09 -36.07
C ILE A 3 -7.50 -37.02 -34.95
N ARG A 4 -7.75 -38.14 -34.26
CA ARG A 4 -8.70 -38.19 -33.13
C ARG A 4 -8.16 -37.45 -31.89
N LEU A 5 -6.84 -37.47 -31.68
CA LEU A 5 -6.18 -36.70 -30.61
C LEU A 5 -6.20 -35.19 -30.88
N ILE A 6 -6.02 -34.78 -32.14
CA ILE A 6 -6.08 -33.36 -32.53
C ILE A 6 -7.51 -32.82 -32.38
N ALA A 7 -8.52 -33.59 -32.81
CA ALA A 7 -9.92 -33.21 -32.65
C ALA A 7 -10.33 -33.08 -31.16
N MET A 8 -9.82 -33.97 -30.30
CA MET A 8 -10.07 -33.92 -28.86
C MET A 8 -9.41 -32.71 -28.17
N PHE A 9 -8.21 -32.31 -28.62
CA PHE A 9 -7.52 -31.13 -28.10
C PHE A 9 -8.23 -29.82 -28.49
N ILE A 10 -8.72 -29.73 -29.74
CA ILE A 10 -9.49 -28.58 -30.22
C ILE A 10 -10.83 -28.46 -29.50
N MET A 11 -11.48 -29.58 -29.18
CA MET A 11 -12.74 -29.60 -28.45
C MET A 11 -12.59 -29.10 -27.00
N ILE A 12 -11.45 -29.33 -26.36
CA ILE A 12 -11.14 -28.81 -25.01
C ILE A 12 -10.89 -27.30 -25.04
N CYS A 13 -10.30 -26.76 -26.12
CA CYS A 13 -10.05 -25.33 -26.28
C CYS A 13 -11.31 -24.51 -26.66
N LEU A 14 -12.38 -25.16 -27.12
CA LEU A 14 -13.64 -24.50 -27.50
C LEU A 14 -14.67 -24.43 -26.36
N PHE A 15 -14.36 -24.99 -25.18
CA PHE A 15 -15.18 -24.74 -24.00
C PHE A 15 -14.99 -23.29 -23.57
N PRO A 16 -16.04 -22.45 -23.56
CA PRO A 16 -15.94 -21.14 -22.97
C PRO A 16 -15.67 -21.34 -21.48
N TYR A 17 -14.45 -21.07 -21.04
CA TYR A 17 -14.19 -20.82 -19.64
C TYR A 17 -14.97 -19.56 -19.29
N THR A 18 -16.16 -19.72 -18.71
CA THR A 18 -16.85 -18.63 -18.02
C THR A 18 -16.02 -18.31 -16.78
N VAL A 19 -15.02 -17.46 -16.97
CA VAL A 19 -14.37 -16.77 -15.86
C VAL A 19 -15.41 -15.81 -15.32
N TYR A 20 -16.05 -16.19 -14.21
CA TYR A 20 -16.86 -15.26 -13.41
C TYR A 20 -15.91 -14.20 -12.85
N ALA A 21 -15.91 -13.03 -13.49
CA ALA A 21 -15.13 -11.89 -13.05
C ALA A 21 -15.88 -11.17 -11.92
N ASN A 22 -15.79 -11.67 -10.67
CA ASN A 22 -16.24 -10.97 -9.45
C ASN A 22 -15.43 -9.67 -9.15
N GLY A 23 -14.66 -9.16 -10.12
CA GLY A 23 -13.80 -7.98 -10.01
C GLY A 23 -14.60 -6.67 -9.98
N HIS A 24 -15.49 -6.50 -10.96
CA HIS A 24 -16.15 -5.23 -11.28
C HIS A 24 -17.05 -4.65 -10.18
N GLU A 25 -17.52 -5.48 -9.26
CA GLU A 25 -18.50 -5.08 -8.26
C GLU A 25 -17.88 -4.35 -7.06
N TRP A 26 -16.67 -4.76 -6.65
CA TRP A 26 -15.92 -4.04 -5.60
C TRP A 26 -15.31 -2.75 -6.11
N ASP A 27 -14.89 -2.73 -7.38
CA ASP A 27 -14.38 -1.51 -8.03
C ASP A 27 -15.40 -0.36 -7.92
N LYS A 28 -16.70 -0.70 -7.89
CA LYS A 28 -17.77 0.26 -7.66
C LYS A 28 -17.78 0.81 -6.24
N LEU A 29 -17.59 -0.03 -5.22
CA LEU A 29 -17.49 0.42 -3.82
C LEU A 29 -16.26 1.31 -3.62
N ASP A 30 -15.13 0.92 -4.21
CA ASP A 30 -13.90 1.70 -4.21
C ASP A 30 -14.11 3.07 -4.87
N GLN A 31 -14.71 3.11 -6.07
CA GLN A 31 -15.04 4.34 -6.77
C GLN A 31 -15.97 5.26 -5.96
N ILE A 32 -17.02 4.71 -5.35
CA ILE A 32 -17.94 5.49 -4.50
C ILE A 32 -17.18 6.12 -3.33
N SER A 33 -16.26 5.38 -2.71
CA SER A 33 -15.47 5.88 -1.58
C SER A 33 -14.50 7.00 -1.99
N ASP A 34 -13.87 6.90 -3.17
CA ASP A 34 -13.03 7.97 -3.72
C ASP A 34 -13.86 9.21 -4.06
N GLU A 35 -14.96 9.03 -4.78
CA GLU A 35 -15.81 10.16 -5.21
C GLU A 35 -16.41 10.90 -3.99
N ALA A 36 -16.85 10.18 -2.95
CA ALA A 36 -17.30 10.80 -1.71
C ALA A 36 -16.20 11.65 -1.06
N LEU A 37 -14.95 11.16 -1.05
CA LEU A 37 -13.80 11.92 -0.56
C LEU A 37 -13.53 13.17 -1.41
N GLN A 38 -13.57 13.06 -2.74
CA GLN A 38 -13.38 14.21 -3.63
C GLN A 38 -14.48 15.27 -3.44
N LEU A 39 -15.74 14.86 -3.32
CA LEU A 39 -16.85 15.77 -3.07
C LEU A 39 -16.67 16.51 -1.74
N THR A 40 -16.25 15.82 -0.69
CA THR A 40 -15.96 16.43 0.62
C THR A 40 -14.80 17.43 0.55
N LYS A 41 -13.72 17.12 -0.18
CA LYS A 41 -12.62 18.06 -0.43
C LYS A 41 -13.07 19.33 -1.17
N ASN A 42 -14.13 19.22 -1.97
CA ASN A 42 -14.74 20.33 -2.72
C ASN A 42 -15.95 20.95 -2.00
N ASP A 43 -16.13 20.68 -0.69
CA ASP A 43 -17.23 21.19 0.14
C ASP A 43 -18.65 20.81 -0.33
N ARG A 44 -18.76 19.79 -1.20
CA ARG A 44 -20.04 19.25 -1.71
C ARG A 44 -20.61 18.20 -0.77
N LEU A 45 -20.84 18.58 0.50
CA LEU A 45 -21.16 17.64 1.59
C LEU A 45 -22.47 16.88 1.39
N GLN A 46 -23.50 17.50 0.80
CA GLN A 46 -24.78 16.82 0.56
C GLN A 46 -24.64 15.69 -0.48
N GLU A 47 -23.80 15.89 -1.49
CA GLU A 47 -23.57 14.89 -2.53
C GLU A 47 -22.67 13.77 -2.01
N ALA A 48 -21.65 14.11 -1.23
CA ALA A 48 -20.85 13.11 -0.50
C ALA A 48 -21.73 12.23 0.39
N LYS A 49 -22.69 12.83 1.11
CA LYS A 49 -23.68 12.09 1.91
C LYS A 49 -24.51 11.12 1.06
N GLN A 50 -25.03 11.56 -0.09
CA GLN A 50 -25.80 10.70 -0.99
C GLN A 50 -24.98 9.51 -1.50
N LEU A 51 -23.69 9.72 -1.82
CA LEU A 51 -22.79 8.65 -2.21
C LEU A 51 -22.52 7.66 -1.07
N LEU A 52 -22.36 8.13 0.17
CA LEU A 52 -22.19 7.24 1.33
C LEU A 52 -23.46 6.42 1.63
N GLU A 53 -24.65 7.01 1.50
CA GLU A 53 -25.92 6.27 1.60
C GLU A 53 -26.08 5.26 0.45
N TYR A 54 -25.58 5.58 -0.73
CA TYR A 54 -25.56 4.66 -1.86
C TYR A 54 -24.55 3.52 -1.64
N PHE A 55 -23.38 3.82 -1.09
CA PHE A 55 -22.38 2.83 -0.69
C PHE A 55 -23.00 1.77 0.21
N GLU A 56 -23.75 2.16 1.25
CA GLU A 56 -24.38 1.24 2.19
C GLU A 56 -25.28 0.22 1.48
N LYS A 57 -26.11 0.70 0.54
CA LYS A 57 -26.99 -0.16 -0.27
C LYS A 57 -26.22 -1.13 -1.13
N GLN A 58 -25.12 -0.69 -1.74
CA GLN A 58 -24.27 -1.57 -2.54
C GLN A 58 -23.54 -2.57 -1.65
N PHE A 59 -22.97 -2.12 -0.53
CA PHE A 59 -22.24 -2.96 0.42
C PHE A 59 -23.10 -4.08 0.99
N ALA A 60 -24.39 -3.83 1.26
CA ALA A 60 -25.32 -4.86 1.71
C ALA A 60 -25.48 -6.03 0.71
N LEU A 61 -25.33 -5.79 -0.60
CA LEU A 61 -25.41 -6.83 -1.62
C LEU A 61 -24.18 -7.73 -1.65
N PHE A 62 -23.02 -7.20 -1.25
CA PHE A 62 -21.72 -7.89 -1.34
C PHE A 62 -21.18 -8.37 0.01
N ARG A 63 -21.88 -8.06 1.10
CA ARG A 63 -21.44 -8.41 2.46
C ARG A 63 -21.16 -9.91 2.60
N GLU A 64 -21.93 -10.76 1.92
CA GLU A 64 -21.78 -12.22 1.96
C GLU A 64 -20.47 -12.72 1.34
N ASP A 65 -19.88 -11.96 0.39
CA ASP A 65 -18.59 -12.28 -0.23
C ASP A 65 -17.39 -11.96 0.68
N ILE A 66 -17.60 -11.20 1.76
CA ILE A 66 -16.58 -10.89 2.75
C ILE A 66 -16.62 -11.94 3.86
N HIS A 67 -15.71 -12.90 3.82
CA HIS A 67 -15.67 -14.00 4.80
C HIS A 67 -15.09 -13.63 6.18
N SER A 68 -14.71 -12.37 6.41
CA SER A 68 -14.13 -11.90 7.67
C SER A 68 -15.04 -10.91 8.37
N MET A 69 -15.55 -11.29 9.55
CA MET A 69 -16.37 -10.42 10.39
C MET A 69 -15.60 -9.15 10.83
N ASP A 70 -14.31 -9.28 11.11
CA ASP A 70 -13.43 -8.16 11.46
C ASP A 70 -13.43 -7.10 10.34
N VAL A 71 -13.38 -7.54 9.08
CA VAL A 71 -13.40 -6.64 7.92
C VAL A 71 -14.76 -5.96 7.77
N ILE A 72 -15.85 -6.69 7.93
CA ILE A 72 -17.21 -6.13 7.88
C ILE A 72 -17.37 -5.06 8.97
N TYR A 73 -16.90 -5.35 10.19
CA TYR A 73 -16.96 -4.41 11.31
C TYR A 73 -16.18 -3.13 11.01
N VAL A 74 -14.92 -3.26 10.55
CA VAL A 74 -14.07 -2.10 10.24
C VAL A 74 -14.69 -1.22 9.16
N LEU A 75 -15.21 -1.82 8.07
CA LEU A 75 -15.86 -1.05 6.99
C LEU A 75 -17.14 -0.36 7.46
N THR A 76 -17.94 -1.02 8.30
CA THR A 76 -19.17 -0.44 8.84
C THR A 76 -18.84 0.73 9.78
N ALA A 77 -17.88 0.56 10.68
CA ALA A 77 -17.48 1.59 11.63
C ALA A 77 -16.90 2.84 10.93
N THR A 78 -16.02 2.65 9.94
CA THR A 78 -15.43 3.75 9.17
C THR A 78 -16.46 4.44 8.25
N HIS A 79 -17.42 3.70 7.70
CA HIS A 79 -18.54 4.26 6.94
C HIS A 79 -19.44 5.14 7.81
N GLU A 80 -19.84 4.66 8.99
CA GLU A 80 -20.67 5.42 9.92
C GLU A 80 -19.99 6.74 10.35
N GLU A 81 -18.69 6.67 10.60
CA GLU A 81 -17.88 7.85 10.93
C GLU A 81 -17.81 8.84 9.77
N ALA A 82 -17.56 8.38 8.55
CA ALA A 82 -17.58 9.21 7.35
C ALA A 82 -18.95 9.86 7.12
N LEU A 83 -20.04 9.10 7.27
CA LEU A 83 -21.40 9.59 7.11
C LEU A 83 -21.75 10.66 8.15
N ARG A 84 -21.34 10.44 9.41
CA ARG A 84 -21.49 11.44 10.47
C ARG A 84 -20.70 12.70 10.16
N ALA A 85 -19.48 12.54 9.68
CA ALA A 85 -18.59 13.66 9.37
C ALA A 85 -19.13 14.56 8.26
N VAL A 86 -19.90 14.05 7.28
CA VAL A 86 -20.55 14.90 6.25
C VAL A 86 -21.93 15.40 6.65
N THR A 87 -22.56 14.80 7.67
CA THR A 87 -23.92 15.15 8.10
C THR A 87 -23.94 16.21 9.21
N VAL A 88 -23.02 16.12 10.17
CA VAL A 88 -22.99 17.01 11.35
C VAL A 88 -22.32 18.33 10.97
N SER A 89 -22.97 19.47 11.21
CA SER A 89 -22.44 20.79 10.84
C SER A 89 -21.25 21.25 11.69
N SER A 90 -21.12 20.78 12.93
CA SER A 90 -20.05 21.19 13.86
C SER A 90 -18.68 20.55 13.58
N VAL A 91 -18.59 19.56 12.68
CA VAL A 91 -17.32 18.89 12.36
C VAL A 91 -16.44 19.80 11.48
N PRO A 92 -15.20 20.11 11.89
CA PRO A 92 -14.27 20.91 11.08
C PRO A 92 -13.92 20.22 9.75
N THR A 93 -13.68 20.99 8.68
CA THR A 93 -13.40 20.47 7.34
C THR A 93 -12.25 19.46 7.30
N GLU A 94 -11.16 19.72 8.01
CA GLU A 94 -10.01 18.80 8.09
C GLU A 94 -10.42 17.44 8.66
N GLN A 95 -11.22 17.44 9.74
CA GLN A 95 -11.71 16.21 10.35
C GLN A 95 -12.63 15.46 9.39
N ARG A 96 -13.48 16.15 8.61
CA ARG A 96 -14.31 15.51 7.56
C ARG A 96 -13.45 14.79 6.53
N ILE A 97 -12.42 15.46 6.03
CA ILE A 97 -11.49 14.90 5.05
C ILE A 97 -10.76 13.70 5.64
N ASN A 98 -10.34 13.76 6.91
CA ASN A 98 -9.67 12.64 7.57
C ASN A 98 -10.60 11.43 7.70
N GLN A 99 -11.86 11.59 8.12
CA GLN A 99 -12.79 10.46 8.24
C GLN A 99 -13.10 9.81 6.89
N LEU A 100 -13.27 10.59 5.83
CA LEU A 100 -13.48 10.03 4.51
C LEU A 100 -12.22 9.42 3.91
N THR A 101 -11.05 9.96 4.25
CA THR A 101 -9.77 9.35 3.87
C THR A 101 -9.63 8.00 4.56
N GLN A 102 -9.88 7.92 5.87
CA GLN A 102 -9.85 6.68 6.62
C GLN A 102 -10.79 5.62 6.02
N PHE A 103 -12.02 6.01 5.70
CA PHE A 103 -12.99 5.13 5.04
C PHE A 103 -12.50 4.64 3.67
N ARG A 104 -12.02 5.53 2.79
CA ARG A 104 -11.45 5.15 1.50
C ARG A 104 -10.30 4.17 1.64
N LEU A 105 -9.36 4.45 2.55
CA LEU A 105 -8.22 3.57 2.79
C LEU A 105 -8.67 2.18 3.27
N ALA A 106 -9.72 2.11 4.10
CA ALA A 106 -10.28 0.85 4.57
C ALA A 106 -10.95 0.05 3.43
N VAL A 107 -11.72 0.71 2.55
CA VAL A 107 -12.35 0.08 1.37
C VAL A 107 -11.30 -0.50 0.42
N ASP A 108 -10.25 0.27 0.12
CA ASP A 108 -9.14 -0.18 -0.73
C ASP A 108 -8.40 -1.39 -0.12
N ALA A 109 -8.13 -1.36 1.18
CA ALA A 109 -7.35 -2.40 1.88
C ALA A 109 -7.95 -3.81 1.79
N VAL A 110 -9.26 -3.92 1.54
CA VAL A 110 -9.98 -5.21 1.44
C VAL A 110 -9.51 -6.04 0.25
N ARG A 111 -9.24 -5.39 -0.90
CA ARG A 111 -8.82 -6.09 -2.13
C ARG A 111 -7.37 -5.84 -2.50
N SER A 112 -6.77 -4.74 -2.08
CA SER A 112 -5.40 -4.37 -2.40
C SER A 112 -4.39 -5.21 -1.61
N LYS A 113 -4.12 -6.43 -2.10
CA LYS A 113 -3.19 -7.39 -1.47
C LYS A 113 -1.72 -7.01 -1.57
N HIS A 114 -1.33 -6.20 -2.56
CA HIS A 114 0.08 -5.92 -2.83
C HIS A 114 0.49 -4.50 -2.50
N GLN A 115 -0.33 -3.49 -2.82
CA GLN A 115 -0.03 -2.08 -2.54
C GLN A 115 -1.30 -1.35 -2.17
N PRO A 116 -1.85 -1.57 -0.95
CA PRO A 116 -2.97 -0.78 -0.49
C PRO A 116 -2.55 0.68 -0.29
N LEU A 117 -3.47 1.60 -0.57
CA LEU A 117 -3.27 3.05 -0.54
C LEU A 117 -2.74 3.56 0.80
N TRP A 118 -3.04 2.88 1.91
CA TRP A 118 -2.55 3.29 3.22
C TRP A 118 -1.03 3.19 3.34
N LYS A 119 -0.35 2.37 2.51
CA LYS A 119 1.12 2.31 2.48
C LYS A 119 1.75 3.58 1.93
N GLU A 120 1.05 4.34 1.08
CA GLU A 120 1.51 5.65 0.62
C GLU A 120 1.62 6.67 1.77
N MET A 121 0.96 6.40 2.90
CA MET A 121 1.04 7.20 4.12
C MET A 121 2.32 6.94 4.93
N LYS A 122 3.18 6.00 4.52
CA LYS A 122 4.45 5.65 5.19
C LYS A 122 5.26 6.89 5.53
N TYR A 123 5.47 7.78 4.57
CA TYR A 123 6.26 8.98 4.79
C TYR A 123 5.64 9.90 5.85
N ALA A 124 4.31 10.09 5.82
CA ALA A 124 3.61 10.95 6.78
C ALA A 124 3.69 10.40 8.21
N VAL A 125 3.51 9.08 8.38
CA VAL A 125 3.58 8.41 9.68
C VAL A 125 5.02 8.38 10.21
N MET A 126 5.98 7.94 9.39
CA MET A 126 7.39 7.85 9.79
C MET A 126 7.99 9.23 10.08
N SER A 127 7.63 10.26 9.31
CA SER A 127 8.10 11.62 9.58
C SER A 127 7.54 12.18 10.91
N ALA A 128 6.30 11.87 11.25
CA ALA A 128 5.74 12.24 12.56
C ALA A 128 6.44 11.47 13.70
N PHE A 129 6.73 10.19 13.49
CA PHE A 129 7.48 9.36 14.43
C PHE A 129 8.91 9.89 14.65
N ASP A 130 9.61 10.28 13.59
CA ASP A 130 10.96 10.83 13.68
C ASP A 130 11.02 12.14 14.48
N LYS A 131 9.99 13.00 14.38
CA LYS A 131 9.89 14.20 15.22
C LYS A 131 9.77 13.85 16.70
N MET A 132 9.01 12.80 17.02
CA MET A 132 8.88 12.30 18.38
C MET A 132 10.22 11.79 18.92
N LYS A 133 10.97 11.01 18.12
CA LYS A 133 12.32 10.55 18.46
C LYS A 133 13.29 11.71 18.70
N GLN A 134 13.30 12.71 17.83
CA GLN A 134 14.13 13.91 17.99
C GLN A 134 13.79 14.72 19.24
N ALA A 135 12.51 14.83 19.59
CA ALA A 135 12.10 15.50 20.83
C ALA A 135 12.58 14.75 22.07
N MET A 136 12.56 13.40 22.05
CA MET A 136 13.12 12.57 23.11
C MET A 136 14.64 12.76 23.25
N GLU A 137 15.39 12.83 22.14
CA GLU A 137 16.84 13.08 22.16
C GLU A 137 17.21 14.44 22.76
N ARG A 138 16.34 15.43 22.62
CA ARG A 138 16.53 16.78 23.18
C ARG A 138 16.02 16.91 24.62
N GLU A 139 15.48 15.82 25.18
CA GLU A 139 14.85 15.79 26.52
C GLU A 139 13.73 16.84 26.68
N ASP A 140 13.07 17.21 25.58
CA ASP A 140 11.97 18.18 25.58
C ASP A 140 10.63 17.43 25.66
N GLU A 141 10.15 17.25 26.89
CA GLU A 141 8.92 16.52 27.18
C GLU A 141 7.69 17.19 26.54
N GLN A 142 7.64 18.53 26.46
CA GLN A 142 6.50 19.21 25.85
C GLN A 142 6.48 18.96 24.34
N SER A 143 7.61 19.09 23.67
CA SER A 143 7.73 18.78 22.24
C SER A 143 7.47 17.29 21.97
N PHE A 144 7.88 16.39 22.88
CA PHE A 144 7.61 14.96 22.76
C PHE A 144 6.10 14.68 22.82
N GLN A 145 5.37 15.23 23.79
CA GLN A 145 3.93 15.03 23.89
C GLN A 145 3.18 15.55 22.65
N GLN A 146 3.59 16.70 22.12
CA GLN A 146 3.00 17.25 20.88
C GLN A 146 3.30 16.36 19.67
N ALA A 147 4.55 15.90 19.53
CA ALA A 147 4.96 15.03 18.43
C ALA A 147 4.29 13.64 18.53
N PHE A 148 4.11 13.12 19.73
CA PHE A 148 3.39 11.87 19.97
C PHE A 148 1.92 11.99 19.56
N HIS A 149 1.24 13.08 19.93
CA HIS A 149 -0.14 13.32 19.47
C HIS A 149 -0.23 13.41 17.95
N GLN A 150 0.71 14.10 17.29
CA GLN A 150 0.76 14.15 15.82
C GLN A 150 0.98 12.76 15.22
N PHE A 151 1.86 11.94 15.79
CA PHE A 151 2.07 10.57 15.36
C PHE A 151 0.78 9.75 15.48
N LEU A 152 0.09 9.82 16.63
CA LEU A 152 -1.18 9.12 16.85
C LEU A 152 -2.22 9.52 15.80
N GLN A 153 -2.41 10.81 15.53
CA GLN A 153 -3.34 11.28 14.50
C GLN A 153 -3.01 10.72 13.11
N ARG A 154 -1.72 10.56 12.76
CA ARG A 154 -1.31 9.96 11.48
C ARG A 154 -1.51 8.46 11.46
N TYR A 155 -1.28 7.77 12.57
CA TYR A 155 -1.46 6.33 12.70
C TYR A 155 -2.95 5.94 12.71
N GLU A 156 -3.79 6.65 13.47
CA GLU A 156 -5.25 6.45 13.52
C GLU A 156 -5.89 6.52 12.13
N LEU A 157 -5.37 7.38 11.26
CA LEU A 157 -5.85 7.53 9.88
C LEU A 157 -5.68 6.24 9.06
N ILE A 158 -4.66 5.43 9.33
CA ILE A 158 -4.37 4.17 8.62
C ILE A 158 -4.76 2.92 9.40
N GLU A 159 -4.97 3.04 10.71
CA GLU A 159 -5.16 1.90 11.61
C GLU A 159 -6.30 0.95 11.16
N PRO A 160 -7.48 1.42 10.71
CA PRO A 160 -8.52 0.54 10.18
C PRO A 160 -8.05 -0.31 9.00
N SER A 161 -7.34 0.31 8.05
CA SER A 161 -6.83 -0.33 6.84
C SER A 161 -5.71 -1.32 7.15
N VAL A 162 -4.86 -0.97 8.11
CA VAL A 162 -3.82 -1.84 8.67
C VAL A 162 -4.45 -3.10 9.28
N LYS A 163 -5.51 -2.96 10.09
CA LYS A 163 -6.23 -4.10 10.68
C LYS A 163 -6.86 -5.05 9.65
N ILE A 164 -7.16 -4.56 8.44
CA ILE A 164 -7.73 -5.37 7.35
C ILE A 164 -6.64 -6.18 6.61
N ASN A 165 -5.51 -5.54 6.30
CA ASN A 165 -4.57 -6.07 5.30
C ASN A 165 -3.20 -6.49 5.84
N ALA A 166 -2.78 -5.96 6.99
CA ALA A 166 -1.46 -6.25 7.56
C ALA A 166 -1.45 -7.54 8.40
N ASP A 167 -0.25 -8.05 8.68
CA ASP A 167 -0.07 -9.22 9.55
C ASP A 167 -0.49 -8.90 11.00
N ARG A 168 -1.33 -9.78 11.59
CA ARG A 168 -1.91 -9.53 12.92
C ARG A 168 -0.83 -9.37 14.00
N GLU A 169 0.28 -10.09 13.90
CA GLU A 169 1.39 -9.99 14.86
C GLU A 169 2.06 -8.61 14.77
N GLN A 170 2.31 -8.13 13.54
CA GLN A 170 2.86 -6.78 13.31
C GLN A 170 1.94 -5.69 13.86
N VAL A 171 0.64 -5.78 13.60
CA VAL A 171 -0.35 -4.82 14.14
C VAL A 171 -0.33 -4.82 15.67
N GLN A 172 -0.30 -6.00 16.29
CA GLN A 172 -0.26 -6.12 17.76
C GLN A 172 1.01 -5.54 18.36
N ARG A 173 2.18 -5.75 17.74
CA ARG A 173 3.45 -5.16 18.22
C ARG A 173 3.40 -3.64 18.19
N VAL A 174 2.94 -3.05 17.09
CA VAL A 174 2.79 -1.58 17.00
C VAL A 174 1.79 -1.05 18.02
N SER A 175 0.63 -1.71 18.19
CA SER A 175 -0.34 -1.34 19.22
C SER A 175 0.24 -1.41 20.64
N ALA A 176 1.04 -2.44 20.94
CA ALA A 176 1.68 -2.58 22.25
C ALA A 176 2.67 -1.45 22.53
N HIS A 177 3.46 -1.04 21.53
CA HIS A 177 4.35 0.12 21.65
C HIS A 177 3.57 1.42 21.89
N ILE A 178 2.47 1.63 21.17
CA ILE A 178 1.59 2.80 21.39
C ILE A 178 1.09 2.82 22.84
N SER A 179 0.55 1.70 23.34
CA SER A 179 0.08 1.60 24.72
C SER A 179 1.20 1.80 25.75
N LEU A 180 2.42 1.36 25.45
CA LEU A 180 3.59 1.63 26.29
C LEU A 180 3.90 3.13 26.35
N LEU A 181 3.88 3.83 25.23
CA LEU A 181 4.13 5.29 25.17
C LEU A 181 3.05 6.12 25.88
N GLU A 182 1.81 5.64 25.89
CA GLU A 182 0.70 6.27 26.63
C GLU A 182 0.80 6.06 28.14
N ALA A 183 1.47 4.98 28.57
CA ALA A 183 1.55 4.62 29.98
C ALA A 183 2.36 5.66 30.79
N PRO A 184 1.86 6.13 31.94
CA PRO A 184 2.61 7.05 32.81
C PRO A 184 3.98 6.49 33.24
N ALA A 185 4.08 5.16 33.33
CA ALA A 185 5.32 4.45 33.67
C ALA A 185 6.43 4.70 32.65
N PHE A 186 6.11 4.93 31.37
CA PHE A 186 7.11 5.22 30.34
C PHE A 186 7.90 6.49 30.65
N ARG A 187 7.24 7.52 31.19
CA ARG A 187 7.89 8.77 31.59
C ARG A 187 8.83 8.63 32.79
N GLN A 188 8.72 7.53 33.53
CA GLN A 188 9.57 7.23 34.70
C GLN A 188 10.82 6.44 34.31
N LEU A 189 10.87 5.90 33.09
CA LEU A 189 12.03 5.17 32.57
C LEU A 189 13.24 6.09 32.36
N HIS A 190 14.43 5.52 32.42
CA HIS A 190 15.64 6.25 32.08
C HIS A 190 15.65 6.64 30.59
N ALA A 191 16.27 7.78 30.24
CA ALA A 191 16.32 8.27 28.87
C ALA A 191 16.86 7.23 27.86
N THR A 192 17.84 6.43 28.27
CA THR A 192 18.40 5.32 27.46
C THR A 192 17.39 4.20 27.21
N GLU A 193 16.54 3.89 28.17
CA GLU A 193 15.49 2.88 28.04
C GLU A 193 14.37 3.41 27.14
N ARG A 194 13.91 4.66 27.36
CA ARG A 194 12.93 5.32 26.49
C ARG A 194 13.39 5.34 25.03
N MET A 195 14.65 5.68 24.79
CA MET A 195 15.23 5.69 23.45
C MET A 195 15.30 4.28 22.83
N LYS A 196 15.58 3.25 23.65
CA LYS A 196 15.57 1.86 23.20
C LYS A 196 14.18 1.42 22.76
N GLU A 197 13.15 1.72 23.55
CA GLU A 197 11.76 1.42 23.19
C GLU A 197 11.35 2.12 21.89
N LEU A 198 11.72 3.40 21.71
CA LEU A 198 11.44 4.12 20.47
C LEU A 198 12.14 3.50 19.25
N ARG A 199 13.38 3.02 19.39
CA ARG A 199 14.07 2.33 18.27
C ARG A 199 13.38 1.01 17.91
N GLN A 200 12.95 0.25 18.92
CA GLN A 200 12.21 -1.00 18.68
C GLN A 200 10.87 -0.73 17.97
N MET A 201 10.15 0.30 18.42
CA MET A 201 8.91 0.72 17.78
C MET A 201 9.13 1.19 16.34
N GLU A 202 10.24 1.87 16.05
CA GLU A 202 10.61 2.28 14.69
C GLU A 202 10.77 1.07 13.77
N GLU A 203 11.48 0.04 14.21
CA GLU A 203 11.68 -1.20 13.44
C GLU A 203 10.35 -1.92 13.17
N ASP A 204 9.49 -2.02 14.19
CA ASP A 204 8.17 -2.65 14.05
C ASP A 204 7.24 -1.82 13.13
N LEU A 205 7.28 -0.50 13.21
CA LEU A 205 6.56 0.39 12.28
C LEU A 205 7.08 0.27 10.85
N GLN A 206 8.41 0.23 10.65
CA GLN A 206 8.98 0.03 9.32
C GLN A 206 8.58 -1.33 8.74
N ALA A 207 8.57 -2.38 9.56
CA ALA A 207 8.14 -3.72 9.18
C ALA A 207 6.66 -3.76 8.81
N LEU A 208 5.80 -2.95 9.45
CA LEU A 208 4.38 -2.82 9.11
C LEU A 208 4.18 -2.31 7.67
N PHE A 209 5.01 -1.36 7.24
CA PHE A 209 4.95 -0.81 5.88
C PHE A 209 5.75 -1.62 4.86
N ALA A 210 6.55 -2.60 5.28
CA ALA A 210 7.28 -3.44 4.37
C ALA A 210 6.30 -4.32 3.57
N ASP A 211 6.58 -4.49 2.27
CA ASP A 211 5.85 -5.50 1.51
C ASP A 211 6.17 -6.88 2.11
N GLY A 212 5.15 -7.71 2.35
CA GLY A 212 5.29 -9.08 2.85
C GLY A 212 6.08 -10.01 1.91
N LYS A 213 6.62 -9.46 0.82
CA LYS A 213 7.78 -9.98 0.13
C LYS A 213 8.86 -8.94 0.34
N LYS A 214 10.02 -9.37 0.87
CA LYS A 214 11.32 -8.69 0.74
C LYS A 214 11.21 -7.66 -0.36
N GLU A 215 11.51 -6.41 -0.06
CA GLU A 215 11.88 -5.45 -1.08
C GLU A 215 12.96 -6.10 -1.96
N THR A 216 12.56 -6.86 -2.97
CA THR A 216 13.19 -6.84 -4.26
C THR A 216 12.85 -5.45 -4.74
N THR A 217 13.58 -4.49 -4.17
CA THR A 217 14.21 -3.41 -4.90
C THR A 217 13.62 -3.34 -6.30
N LEU A 218 12.91 -2.23 -6.58
CA LEU A 218 12.91 -1.65 -7.92
C LEU A 218 14.16 -2.17 -8.64
N PRO A 219 14.05 -2.99 -9.71
CA PRO A 219 15.18 -3.76 -10.21
C PRO A 219 16.35 -2.80 -10.30
N SER A 220 17.36 -3.04 -9.47
CA SER A 220 18.32 -1.99 -9.13
C SER A 220 18.78 -1.35 -10.43
N LEU A 221 18.86 -0.01 -10.47
CA LEU A 221 19.25 0.71 -11.69
C LEU A 221 20.53 0.11 -12.31
N TRP A 222 21.37 -0.48 -11.47
CA TRP A 222 22.50 -1.35 -11.79
C TRP A 222 22.17 -2.63 -12.56
N TRP A 223 21.19 -3.44 -12.15
CA TRP A 223 20.77 -4.63 -12.91
C TRP A 223 20.17 -4.22 -14.26
N VAL A 224 19.34 -3.19 -14.30
CA VAL A 224 18.78 -2.67 -15.57
C VAL A 224 19.88 -2.15 -16.50
N MET A 225 20.84 -1.37 -15.97
CA MET A 225 22.04 -0.94 -16.71
C MET A 225 22.87 -2.12 -17.20
N THR A 226 23.03 -3.16 -16.38
CA THR A 226 23.84 -4.34 -16.74
C THR A 226 23.14 -5.20 -17.80
N SER A 227 21.81 -5.35 -17.75
CA SER A 227 21.03 -6.05 -18.78
C SER A 227 21.11 -5.36 -20.14
N ILE A 228 20.82 -4.06 -20.17
CA ILE A 228 20.80 -3.29 -21.42
C ILE A 228 22.23 -3.11 -21.95
N GLY A 229 23.18 -2.74 -21.08
CA GLY A 229 24.60 -2.61 -21.41
C GLY A 229 25.22 -3.92 -21.89
N GLY A 230 24.89 -5.04 -21.23
CA GLY A 230 25.36 -6.38 -21.61
C GLY A 230 24.89 -6.79 -23.00
N MET A 231 23.63 -6.51 -23.36
CA MET A 231 23.10 -6.81 -24.68
C MET A 231 23.76 -5.97 -25.78
N ILE A 232 24.06 -4.70 -25.51
CA ILE A 232 24.80 -3.82 -26.43
C ILE A 232 26.24 -4.30 -26.62
N ILE A 233 26.95 -4.63 -25.54
CA ILE A 233 28.32 -5.14 -25.62
C ILE A 233 28.36 -6.47 -26.39
N MET A 234 27.41 -7.36 -26.15
CA MET A 234 27.36 -8.67 -26.81
C MET A 234 27.11 -8.51 -28.32
N THR A 235 26.21 -7.62 -28.72
CA THR A 235 25.96 -7.34 -30.15
C THR A 235 27.18 -6.68 -30.80
N LEU A 236 27.79 -5.66 -30.19
CA LEU A 236 29.00 -5.02 -30.73
C LEU A 236 30.19 -5.97 -30.81
N THR A 237 30.36 -6.85 -29.82
CA THR A 237 31.41 -7.88 -29.84
C THR A 237 31.20 -8.85 -31.00
N TYR A 238 29.95 -9.28 -31.25
CA TYR A 238 29.62 -10.14 -32.37
C TYR A 238 29.89 -9.48 -33.73
N VAL A 239 29.43 -8.23 -33.94
CA VAL A 239 29.66 -7.52 -35.21
C VAL A 239 31.14 -7.17 -35.39
N GLY A 240 31.83 -6.78 -34.32
CA GLY A 240 33.28 -6.52 -34.32
C GLY A 240 34.09 -7.76 -34.68
N TRP A 241 33.76 -8.91 -34.09
CA TRP A 241 34.40 -10.18 -34.44
C TRP A 241 34.11 -10.61 -35.88
N ARG A 242 32.89 -10.38 -36.37
CA ARG A 242 32.52 -10.63 -37.78
C ARG A 242 33.31 -9.73 -38.74
N LYS A 243 33.48 -8.44 -38.42
CA LYS A 243 34.27 -7.50 -39.22
C LYS A 243 35.75 -7.85 -39.24
N TYR A 244 36.33 -8.20 -38.09
CA TYR A 244 37.73 -8.62 -37.99
C TYR A 244 38.03 -9.86 -38.86
N ARG A 245 37.10 -10.82 -38.92
CA ARG A 245 37.24 -11.99 -39.78
C ARG A 245 37.13 -11.65 -41.27
N GLY A 246 36.19 -10.77 -41.62
CA GLY A 246 36.04 -10.28 -43.01
C GLY A 246 37.27 -9.53 -43.51
N GLU A 247 37.93 -8.73 -42.68
CA GLU A 247 39.19 -8.05 -43.05
C GLU A 247 40.37 -9.02 -43.21
N LYS A 248 40.39 -10.14 -42.47
CA LYS A 248 41.41 -11.19 -42.65
C LYS A 248 41.23 -11.95 -43.96
N GLU A 249 39.99 -12.23 -44.37
CA GLU A 249 39.68 -12.88 -45.64
C GLU A 249 39.95 -11.94 -46.84
N GLY A 250 39.66 -10.64 -46.69
CA GLY A 250 39.97 -9.64 -47.71
C GLY A 250 41.47 -9.40 -47.94
N LYS A 251 42.32 -9.59 -46.93
CA LYS A 251 43.79 -9.48 -47.09
C LYS A 251 44.41 -10.68 -47.80
N MET A 252 43.85 -11.89 -47.67
CA MET A 252 44.35 -13.08 -48.37
C MET A 252 44.05 -13.08 -49.87
N VAL A 253 43.03 -12.34 -50.32
CA VAL A 253 42.71 -12.20 -51.76
C VAL A 253 43.62 -11.17 -52.44
N ARG A 254 44.15 -10.18 -51.71
CA ARG A 254 45.03 -9.14 -52.26
C ARG A 254 46.52 -9.51 -52.32
N ASP A 255 46.92 -10.57 -51.61
CA ASP A 255 48.30 -11.10 -51.63
C ASP A 255 48.49 -12.25 -52.66
N LYS A 256 47.46 -12.50 -53.49
CA LYS A 256 47.44 -13.49 -54.58
C LYS A 256 47.22 -12.88 -55.97
N GLN A 257 47.36 -11.56 -56.12
CA GLN A 257 47.41 -10.87 -57.42
C GLN A 257 48.83 -10.45 -57.75
#